data_AF-A0A1Z8PZP1-F1
#
_entry.id   AF-A0A1Z8PZP1-F1
#
_cell.length_a   1.000
_cell.length_b   1.000
_cell.length_c   1.000
_cell.angle_alpha   90.00
_cell.angle_beta   90.00
_cell.angle_gamma   90.00
#
_symmetry.space_group_name_H-M   'P 1'
#
loop_
_entity.id
_entity.type
_entity.pdbx_description
1 polymer ?
#
loop_
_entity_poly.entity_id
_entity_poly.type
_entity_poly.pdbx_seq_one_letter_code
_entity_poly.pdbx_strand_id
1 'polypeptide(L)'
;MNIDLLFTSTGEAGLLASRNFFKKISGAVFDAESGHLTLEYSDMDFIELNIPIESEYNATLDMCPIIHLGAVHNGTIAQAYQVPFMFLDDPYRMEAFKDMTPPSNPLLAFDYFIKACVFGQPVHREDLGDENAMGCILGEAAPSSLQFEPQLARRAALEAGPRIVPQGPTGPGLGGGGRSSYSGGIYGSPRAGQIRTQGGRYGDDKKGGGDKKGRS
;
A
#
# COMPACT_ATOMS: atom_id res chain seq x y z
N MET A 1 0.32 -9.31 25.90
CA MET A 1 0.63 -8.77 24.56
C MET A 1 1.61 -7.63 24.79
N ASN A 2 2.57 -7.41 23.92
CA ASN A 2 3.36 -6.18 23.97
C ASN A 2 2.90 -5.28 22.83
N ILE A 3 2.84 -3.97 23.08
CA ILE A 3 2.52 -2.96 22.06
C ILE A 3 3.52 -1.81 22.17
N ASP A 4 4.06 -1.39 21.03
CA ASP A 4 4.88 -0.20 20.87
C ASP A 4 4.17 0.83 20.02
N LEU A 5 4.33 2.11 20.37
CA LEU A 5 3.95 3.25 19.55
C LEU A 5 5.16 3.67 18.73
N LEU A 6 5.05 3.60 17.41
CA LEU A 6 6.11 3.90 16.45
C LEU A 6 5.80 5.19 15.71
N PHE A 7 6.85 5.91 15.32
CA PHE A 7 6.76 7.20 14.63
C PHE A 7 7.64 7.25 13.40
N THR A 8 7.14 7.89 12.34
CA THR A 8 7.92 8.23 11.14
C THR A 8 8.53 9.63 11.26
N SER A 9 9.59 9.90 10.49
CA SER A 9 10.21 11.23 10.44
C SER A 9 9.33 12.29 9.78
N THR A 10 8.22 11.89 9.14
CA THR A 10 7.21 12.78 8.54
C THR A 10 6.04 13.06 9.49
N GLY A 11 6.06 12.54 10.73
CA GLY A 11 5.05 12.81 11.75
C GLY A 11 3.82 11.91 11.69
N GLU A 12 3.91 10.72 11.08
CA GLU A 12 2.87 9.69 11.20
C GLU A 12 3.12 8.81 12.43
N ALA A 13 2.05 8.34 13.07
CA ALA A 13 2.09 7.45 14.22
C ALA A 13 1.39 6.10 13.96
N GLY A 14 1.79 5.07 14.70
CA GLY A 14 1.18 3.74 14.59
C GLY A 14 1.53 2.82 15.76
N LEU A 15 0.61 1.91 16.10
CA LEU A 15 0.85 0.86 17.08
C LEU A 15 1.27 -0.44 16.40
N LEU A 16 2.30 -1.07 16.95
CA LEU A 16 2.77 -2.39 16.57
C LEU A 16 2.62 -3.35 17.75
N ALA A 17 1.84 -4.43 17.57
CA ALA A 17 1.67 -5.47 18.58
C ALA A 17 2.52 -6.73 18.28
N SER A 18 2.97 -7.43 19.33
CA SER A 18 3.72 -8.70 19.22
C SER A 18 2.87 -9.94 18.89
N ARG A 19 1.54 -9.77 18.85
CA ARG A 19 0.55 -10.78 18.41
C ARG A 19 -0.72 -10.07 17.91
N ASN A 20 -1.51 -10.76 17.11
CA ASN A 20 -2.78 -10.21 16.60
C ASN A 20 -3.72 -9.79 17.74
N PHE A 21 -4.45 -8.71 17.53
CA PHE A 21 -5.53 -8.29 18.43
C PHE A 21 -6.68 -9.32 18.37
N PHE A 22 -7.18 -9.75 19.53
CA PHE A 22 -8.22 -10.79 19.62
C PHE A 22 -9.59 -10.33 19.09
N LYS A 23 -9.86 -9.03 19.16
CA LYS A 23 -10.99 -8.32 18.54
C LYS A 23 -10.43 -7.21 17.64
N LYS A 24 -11.24 -6.73 16.69
CA LYS A 24 -10.87 -5.60 15.84
C LYS A 24 -11.01 -4.29 16.64
N ILE A 25 -9.95 -3.49 16.68
CA ILE A 25 -9.99 -2.12 17.21
C ILE A 25 -10.85 -1.25 16.27
N SER A 26 -11.75 -0.46 16.82
CA SER A 26 -12.56 0.54 16.11
C SER A 26 -12.03 1.95 16.22
N GLY A 27 -11.33 2.28 17.30
CA GLY A 27 -10.75 3.60 17.56
C GLY A 27 -9.65 3.54 18.63
N ALA A 28 -8.85 4.60 18.70
CA ALA A 28 -7.86 4.81 19.74
C ALA A 28 -8.07 6.18 20.38
N VAL A 29 -8.07 6.25 21.70
CA VAL A 29 -8.37 7.45 22.49
C VAL A 29 -7.20 7.74 23.42
N PHE A 30 -6.57 8.90 23.23
CA PHE A 30 -5.42 9.35 24.00
C PHE A 30 -5.84 10.42 25.02
N ASP A 31 -5.52 10.19 26.28
CA ASP A 31 -5.63 11.19 27.33
C ASP A 31 -4.29 11.92 27.50
N ALA A 32 -4.23 13.18 27.09
CA ALA A 32 -3.03 14.00 27.18
C ALA A 32 -2.72 14.49 28.61
N GLU A 33 -3.64 14.37 29.57
CA GLU A 33 -3.40 14.71 30.99
C GLU A 33 -2.66 13.57 31.70
N SER A 34 -3.15 12.32 31.56
CA SER A 34 -2.51 11.14 32.18
C SER A 34 -1.43 10.49 31.31
N GLY A 35 -1.40 10.77 30.01
CA GLY A 35 -0.54 10.13 29.02
C GLY A 35 -0.99 8.72 28.60
N HIS A 36 -2.15 8.24 29.08
CA HIS A 36 -2.63 6.89 28.75
C HIS A 36 -3.36 6.84 27.40
N LEU A 37 -3.12 5.74 26.68
CA LEU A 37 -3.80 5.41 25.43
C LEU A 37 -4.79 4.28 25.67
N THR A 38 -6.01 4.43 25.19
CA THR A 38 -7.07 3.41 25.25
C THR A 38 -7.41 2.95 23.83
N LEU A 39 -7.54 1.63 23.64
CA LEU A 39 -7.95 1.02 22.38
C LEU A 39 -9.37 0.48 22.52
N GLU A 40 -10.29 1.00 21.72
CA GLU A 40 -11.72 0.64 21.75
C GLU A 40 -12.03 -0.49 20.77
N TYR A 41 -12.84 -1.45 21.20
CA TYR A 41 -13.41 -2.49 20.34
C TYR A 41 -14.79 -2.11 19.82
N SER A 42 -15.18 -2.70 18.68
CA SER A 42 -16.49 -2.47 18.06
C SER A 42 -17.71 -2.88 18.91
N ASP A 43 -17.51 -3.56 20.03
CA ASP A 43 -18.53 -3.99 20.98
C ASP A 43 -18.50 -3.21 22.31
N MET A 44 -17.94 -1.99 22.31
CA MET A 44 -17.80 -1.08 23.48
C MET A 44 -16.89 -1.59 24.61
N ASP A 45 -16.22 -2.72 24.40
CA ASP A 45 -15.13 -3.21 25.24
C ASP A 45 -13.84 -2.42 24.93
N PHE A 46 -12.85 -2.41 25.81
CA PHE A 46 -11.60 -1.65 25.59
C PHE A 46 -10.37 -2.27 26.28
N ILE A 47 -9.17 -1.84 25.85
CA ILE A 47 -7.92 -2.01 26.63
C ILE A 47 -7.32 -0.63 26.87
N GLU A 48 -7.07 -0.31 28.14
CA GLU A 48 -6.17 0.76 28.55
C GLU A 48 -4.71 0.25 28.50
N LEU A 49 -3.83 0.99 27.81
CA LEU A 49 -2.42 0.64 27.68
C LEU A 49 -1.66 1.08 28.95
N ASN A 50 -0.79 0.20 29.45
CA ASN A 50 -0.26 0.29 30.83
C ASN A 50 1.08 1.03 30.97
N ILE A 51 1.56 1.69 29.91
CA ILE A 51 2.72 2.59 29.96
C ILE A 51 2.30 3.93 29.33
N PRO A 52 2.42 5.05 30.07
CA PRO A 52 2.02 6.37 29.56
C PRO A 52 2.99 6.86 28.48
N ILE A 53 2.47 7.54 27.48
CA ILE A 53 3.22 8.15 26.38
C ILE A 53 3.94 9.40 26.89
N GLU A 54 5.18 9.60 26.46
CA GLU A 54 5.95 10.80 26.84
C GLU A 54 5.37 12.06 26.18
N SER A 55 5.21 13.13 26.97
CA SER A 55 4.51 14.35 26.54
C SER A 55 5.17 15.11 25.39
N GLU A 56 6.44 14.82 25.08
CA GLU A 56 7.12 15.32 23.89
C GLU A 56 6.48 14.83 22.58
N TYR A 57 5.78 13.68 22.58
CA TYR A 57 5.10 13.15 21.40
C TYR A 57 3.70 13.70 21.18
N ASN A 58 3.12 14.43 22.15
CA ASN A 58 1.76 14.96 22.05
C ASN A 58 1.55 15.81 20.79
N ALA A 59 2.53 16.64 20.42
CA ALA A 59 2.45 17.50 19.23
C ALA A 59 2.49 16.70 17.90
N THR A 60 3.11 15.52 17.88
CA THR A 60 3.08 14.61 16.71
C THR A 60 1.75 13.85 16.66
N LEU A 61 1.27 13.38 17.80
CA LEU A 61 -0.02 12.69 17.91
C LEU A 61 -1.21 13.61 17.56
N ASP A 62 -1.15 14.89 17.89
CA ASP A 62 -2.18 15.90 17.54
C ASP A 62 -2.36 16.06 16.02
N MET A 63 -1.30 15.79 15.24
CA MET A 63 -1.31 15.79 13.78
C MET A 63 -1.80 14.47 13.17
N CYS A 64 -2.10 13.45 13.98
CA CYS A 64 -2.49 12.10 13.56
C CYS A 64 -3.99 11.81 13.81
N PRO A 65 -4.91 12.25 12.93
CA PRO A 65 -6.35 11.93 13.05
C PRO A 65 -6.69 10.46 12.81
N ILE A 66 -5.76 9.71 12.22
CA ILE A 66 -5.79 8.26 12.08
C ILE A 66 -4.45 7.71 12.54
N ILE A 67 -4.49 6.54 13.18
CA ILE A 67 -3.30 5.81 13.62
C ILE A 67 -3.21 4.48 12.87
N HIS A 68 -1.99 4.10 12.47
CA HIS A 68 -1.73 2.77 11.91
C HIS A 68 -1.82 1.72 13.02
N LEU A 69 -2.46 0.59 12.75
CA LEU A 69 -2.45 -0.57 13.65
C LEU A 69 -1.91 -1.78 12.92
N GLY A 70 -0.92 -2.44 13.49
CA GLY A 70 -0.44 -3.73 12.98
C GLY A 70 -0.01 -4.68 14.07
N ALA A 71 0.15 -5.94 13.67
CA ALA A 71 0.75 -6.97 14.49
C ALA A 71 1.83 -7.71 13.70
N VAL A 72 2.99 -7.89 14.31
CA VAL A 72 4.08 -8.70 13.78
C VAL A 72 4.17 -9.99 14.58
N HIS A 73 4.16 -11.11 13.87
CA HIS A 73 4.34 -12.44 14.41
C HIS A 73 5.39 -13.18 13.59
N ASN A 74 6.38 -13.77 14.27
CA ASN A 74 7.50 -14.51 13.66
C ASN A 74 8.21 -13.75 12.52
N GLY A 75 8.41 -12.43 12.68
CA GLY A 75 9.03 -11.57 11.66
C GLY A 75 8.16 -11.20 10.46
N THR A 76 6.87 -11.53 10.49
CA THR A 76 5.91 -11.21 9.42
C THR A 76 4.74 -10.37 9.93
N ILE A 77 4.21 -9.49 9.07
CA ILE A 77 3.04 -8.66 9.37
C ILE A 77 1.79 -9.53 9.17
N ALA A 78 1.19 -9.94 10.29
CA ALA A 78 0.02 -10.83 10.34
C ALA A 78 -1.31 -10.06 10.39
N GLN A 79 -1.28 -8.80 10.83
CA GLN A 79 -2.42 -7.89 10.86
C GLN A 79 -1.95 -6.48 10.52
N ALA A 80 -2.73 -5.73 9.73
CA ALA A 80 -2.49 -4.33 9.39
C ALA A 80 -3.80 -3.65 8.97
N TYR A 81 -4.07 -2.47 9.53
CA TYR A 81 -5.21 -1.58 9.19
C TYR A 81 -4.97 -0.19 9.81
N GLN A 82 -5.95 0.72 9.69
CA GLN A 82 -5.94 2.03 10.34
C GLN A 82 -7.25 2.24 11.12
N VAL A 83 -7.21 3.04 12.18
CA VAL A 83 -8.38 3.46 12.97
C VAL A 83 -8.33 4.97 13.23
N PRO A 84 -9.47 5.63 13.50
CA PRO A 84 -9.48 6.98 14.04
C PRO A 84 -8.69 7.07 15.35
N PHE A 85 -7.99 8.18 15.54
CA PHE A 85 -7.26 8.50 16.76
C PHE A 85 -7.81 9.83 17.30
N MET A 86 -8.13 9.86 18.60
CA MET A 86 -8.87 10.97 19.22
C MET A 86 -8.19 11.41 20.52
N PHE A 87 -8.15 12.71 20.76
CA PHE A 87 -7.76 13.28 22.05
C PHE A 87 -8.98 13.38 22.97
N LEU A 88 -8.85 12.88 24.20
CA LEU A 88 -9.94 12.87 25.19
C LEU A 88 -10.31 14.27 25.67
N ASP A 89 -9.33 15.17 25.74
CA ASP A 89 -9.47 16.57 26.17
C ASP A 89 -10.18 17.47 25.14
N ASP A 90 -10.28 17.04 23.88
CA ASP A 90 -10.84 17.87 22.80
C ASP A 90 -11.63 17.05 21.76
N PRO A 91 -12.93 16.78 22.03
CA PRO A 91 -13.80 16.11 21.06
C PRO A 91 -14.06 16.95 19.80
N TYR A 92 -13.74 18.25 19.80
CA TYR A 92 -13.94 19.13 18.65
C TYR A 92 -12.77 19.09 17.65
N ARG A 93 -11.57 18.61 18.03
CA ARG A 93 -10.49 18.32 17.06
C ARG A 93 -10.96 17.38 15.95
N MET A 94 -11.83 16.42 16.27
CA MET A 94 -12.41 15.52 15.27
C MET A 94 -13.36 16.22 14.28
N GLU A 95 -13.93 17.40 14.60
CA GLU A 95 -14.69 18.18 13.61
C GLU A 95 -13.78 18.73 12.49
N ALA A 96 -12.50 18.99 12.76
CA ALA A 96 -11.53 19.37 11.74
C ALA A 96 -11.21 18.22 10.76
N PHE A 97 -11.44 16.97 11.18
CA PHE A 97 -11.17 15.76 10.42
C PHE A 97 -12.42 14.98 9.99
N LYS A 98 -13.63 15.53 10.21
CA LYS A 98 -14.92 14.86 9.89
C LYS A 98 -15.07 14.43 8.43
N ASP A 99 -14.43 15.17 7.51
CA ASP A 99 -14.45 14.91 6.07
C ASP A 99 -13.25 14.04 5.62
N MET A 100 -12.39 13.63 6.56
CA MET A 100 -11.25 12.76 6.28
C MET A 100 -11.73 11.33 6.02
N THR A 101 -11.61 10.90 4.77
CA THR A 101 -11.83 9.51 4.41
C THR A 101 -10.57 8.68 4.72
N PRO A 102 -10.69 7.54 5.43
CA PRO A 102 -9.57 6.63 5.59
C PRO A 102 -8.98 6.21 4.24
N PRO A 103 -7.65 6.05 4.12
CA PRO A 103 -7.01 5.61 2.88
C PRO A 103 -7.66 4.34 2.31
N SER A 104 -7.93 4.31 1.00
CA SER A 104 -8.52 3.12 0.35
C SER A 104 -7.62 1.89 0.38
N ASN A 105 -6.34 2.08 0.71
CA ASN A 105 -5.27 1.09 0.61
C ASN A 105 -4.52 0.97 1.97
N PRO A 106 -5.20 0.52 3.05
CA PRO A 106 -4.63 0.53 4.40
C PRO A 106 -3.46 -0.44 4.58
N LEU A 107 -3.38 -1.54 3.81
CA LEU A 107 -2.23 -2.45 3.87
C LEU A 107 -1.00 -1.80 3.23
N LEU A 108 -1.14 -1.16 2.07
CA LEU A 108 -0.03 -0.42 1.47
C LEU A 108 0.41 0.75 2.34
N ALA A 109 -0.53 1.51 2.90
CA ALA A 109 -0.21 2.59 3.83
C ALA A 109 0.57 2.07 5.05
N PHE A 110 0.18 0.92 5.61
CA PHE A 110 0.93 0.29 6.70
C PHE A 110 2.34 -0.18 6.28
N ASP A 111 2.50 -0.74 5.07
CA ASP A 111 3.81 -1.17 4.56
C ASP A 111 4.79 -0.01 4.37
N TYR A 112 4.31 1.15 3.90
CA TYR A 112 5.11 2.37 3.85
C TYR A 112 5.44 2.90 5.25
N PHE A 113 4.42 3.02 6.11
CA PHE A 113 4.56 3.49 7.49
C PHE A 113 5.62 2.70 8.27
N ILE A 114 5.50 1.36 8.33
CA ILE A 114 6.40 0.54 9.15
C ILE A 114 7.86 0.60 8.66
N LYS A 115 8.07 0.76 7.35
CA LYS A 115 9.40 0.90 6.75
C LYS A 115 9.99 2.30 6.89
N ALA A 116 9.17 3.31 7.18
CA ALA A 116 9.54 4.69 7.44
C ALA A 116 9.66 5.02 8.94
N CYS A 117 9.32 4.08 9.83
CA CYS A 117 9.48 4.24 11.28
C CYS A 117 10.96 4.42 11.66
N VAL A 118 11.23 5.43 12.49
CA VAL A 118 12.59 5.84 12.89
C VAL A 118 12.83 5.78 14.40
N PHE A 119 11.76 5.84 15.21
CA PHE A 119 11.80 5.61 16.65
C PHE A 119 10.45 5.07 17.15
N GLY A 120 10.41 4.67 18.41
CA GLY A 120 9.17 4.26 19.06
C GLY A 120 9.33 4.04 20.56
N GLN A 121 8.20 4.06 21.26
CA GLN A 121 8.08 3.95 22.72
C GLN A 121 7.25 2.71 23.08
N PRO A 122 7.62 1.93 24.12
CA PRO A 122 6.71 0.93 24.69
C PRO A 122 5.47 1.60 25.29
N VAL A 123 4.27 1.16 24.88
CA VAL A 123 2.99 1.64 25.45
C VAL A 123 2.22 0.55 26.19
N HIS A 124 2.48 -0.73 25.90
CA HIS A 124 1.93 -1.84 26.67
C HIS A 124 2.90 -3.01 26.81
N ARG A 125 2.95 -3.60 28.01
CA ARG A 125 3.69 -4.84 28.32
C ARG A 125 2.82 -5.78 29.15
N GLU A 126 2.87 -7.08 28.83
CA GLU A 126 2.11 -8.12 29.54
C GLU A 126 2.66 -8.39 30.95
N ASP A 127 3.98 -8.33 31.09
CA ASP A 127 4.70 -8.42 32.34
C ASP A 127 5.65 -7.21 32.42
N LEU A 128 5.46 -6.36 33.42
CA LEU A 128 6.31 -5.19 33.68
C LEU A 128 7.59 -5.56 34.46
N GLY A 129 7.69 -6.79 34.97
CA GLY A 129 8.86 -7.33 35.66
C GLY A 129 9.87 -8.03 34.73
N ASP A 130 9.52 -8.30 33.47
CA ASP A 130 10.45 -8.89 32.50
C ASP A 130 11.27 -7.80 31.81
N GLU A 131 12.47 -7.54 32.33
CA GLU A 131 13.44 -6.60 31.76
C GLU A 131 13.78 -6.90 30.28
N ASN A 132 13.69 -8.16 29.84
CA ASN A 132 13.95 -8.54 28.44
C ASN A 132 12.81 -8.11 27.51
N ALA A 133 11.58 -8.03 28.03
CA ALA A 133 10.42 -7.56 27.28
C ALA A 133 10.38 -6.03 27.13
N MET A 134 11.19 -5.26 27.88
CA MET A 134 11.18 -3.79 27.86
C MET A 134 11.76 -3.18 26.57
N GLY A 135 12.52 -3.95 25.78
CA GLY A 135 12.99 -3.53 24.47
C GLY A 135 11.87 -3.41 23.42
N CYS A 136 12.18 -2.84 22.26
CA CYS A 136 11.27 -2.77 21.11
C CYS A 136 10.86 -4.17 20.63
N ILE A 137 9.59 -4.36 20.25
CA ILE A 137 8.99 -5.61 19.79
C ILE A 137 9.68 -6.18 18.53
N LEU A 138 10.28 -5.30 17.71
CA LEU A 138 11.06 -5.71 16.55
C LEU A 138 12.44 -6.28 16.93
N GLY A 139 12.95 -6.00 18.13
CA GLY A 139 14.27 -6.42 18.58
C GLY A 139 15.36 -5.95 17.61
N GLU A 140 16.14 -6.89 17.07
CA GLU A 140 17.16 -6.63 16.04
C GLU A 140 16.60 -6.61 14.60
N ALA A 141 15.32 -6.92 14.39
CA ALA A 141 14.74 -6.97 13.06
C ALA A 141 14.57 -5.56 12.46
N ALA A 142 15.28 -5.28 11.37
CA ALA A 142 15.12 -4.04 10.64
C ALA A 142 13.67 -3.91 10.10
N PRO A 143 12.94 -2.80 10.36
CA PRO A 143 11.56 -2.64 9.88
C PRO A 143 11.41 -2.79 8.36
N SER A 144 12.46 -2.41 7.61
CA SER A 144 12.56 -2.58 6.15
C SER A 144 12.55 -4.03 5.66
N SER A 145 12.85 -5.01 6.53
CA SER A 145 12.87 -6.44 6.21
C SER A 145 11.52 -7.14 6.38
N LEU A 146 10.55 -6.49 7.05
CA LEU A 146 9.24 -7.05 7.33
C LEU A 146 8.44 -7.29 6.04
N GLN A 147 7.72 -8.41 6.01
CA GLN A 147 6.86 -8.80 4.90
C GLN A 147 5.50 -9.24 5.44
N PHE A 148 4.43 -9.02 4.66
CA PHE A 148 3.11 -9.54 4.98
C PHE A 148 3.06 -11.06 4.96
N GLU A 149 2.26 -11.64 5.86
CA GLU A 149 1.84 -13.04 5.73
C GLU A 149 1.17 -13.30 4.35
N PRO A 150 1.22 -14.53 3.80
CA PRO A 150 0.70 -14.84 2.47
C PRO A 150 -0.79 -14.51 2.23
N GLN A 151 -1.59 -14.34 3.28
CA GLN A 151 -2.98 -13.89 3.17
C GLN A 151 -3.07 -12.36 3.02
N LEU A 152 -2.33 -11.60 3.84
CA LEU A 152 -2.26 -10.14 3.72
C LEU A 152 -1.53 -9.71 2.45
N ALA A 153 -0.44 -10.38 2.05
CA ALA A 153 0.30 -10.09 0.83
C ALA A 153 -0.60 -10.14 -0.43
N ARG A 154 -1.51 -11.12 -0.49
CA ARG A 154 -2.50 -11.22 -1.58
C ARG A 154 -3.54 -10.09 -1.55
N ARG A 155 -3.91 -9.57 -0.38
CA ARG A 155 -4.80 -8.39 -0.25
C ARG A 155 -4.08 -7.10 -0.61
N ALA A 156 -2.84 -6.90 -0.13
CA ALA A 156 -2.01 -5.76 -0.48
C ALA A 156 -1.74 -5.68 -1.99
N ALA A 157 -1.54 -6.82 -2.66
CA ALA A 157 -1.43 -6.89 -4.12
C ALA A 157 -2.72 -6.45 -4.87
N LEU A 158 -3.90 -6.62 -4.26
CA LEU A 158 -5.16 -6.12 -4.82
C LEU A 158 -5.33 -4.60 -4.58
N GLU A 159 -4.88 -4.09 -3.42
CA GLU A 159 -4.81 -2.63 -3.16
C GLU A 159 -3.80 -1.92 -4.10
N ALA A 160 -2.72 -2.60 -4.49
CA ALA A 160 -1.73 -2.13 -5.46
C ALA A 160 -2.17 -2.28 -6.92
N GLY A 161 -3.27 -3.01 -7.16
CA GLY A 161 -3.79 -3.23 -8.50
C GLY A 161 -4.17 -1.91 -9.19
N PRO A 162 -4.11 -1.83 -10.53
CA PRO A 162 -4.53 -0.64 -11.24
C PRO A 162 -5.98 -0.34 -10.87
N ARG A 163 -6.23 0.83 -10.27
CA ARG A 163 -7.59 1.35 -10.09
C ARG A 163 -8.24 1.36 -11.48
N ILE A 164 -9.19 0.46 -11.70
CA ILE A 164 -9.99 0.42 -12.93
C ILE A 164 -10.84 1.68 -12.89
N VAL A 165 -10.29 2.76 -13.44
CA VAL A 165 -11.05 3.97 -13.72
C VAL A 165 -12.22 3.52 -14.60
N PRO A 166 -13.48 3.72 -14.19
CA PRO A 166 -14.59 3.42 -15.07
C PRO A 166 -14.39 4.27 -16.33
N GLN A 167 -14.04 3.64 -17.44
CA GLN A 167 -14.17 4.30 -18.73
C GLN A 167 -15.65 4.67 -18.85
N GLY A 168 -15.94 5.98 -18.83
CA GLY A 168 -17.28 6.49 -19.01
C GLY A 168 -17.90 5.87 -20.28
N PRO A 169 -19.22 5.74 -20.32
CA PRO A 169 -19.91 4.86 -21.27
C PRO A 169 -19.38 5.08 -22.69
N THR A 170 -18.78 4.05 -23.27
CA THR A 170 -18.41 4.03 -24.68
C THR A 170 -19.66 4.35 -25.48
N GLY A 171 -19.66 5.50 -26.15
CA GLY A 171 -20.84 6.00 -26.85
C GLY A 171 -21.40 4.99 -27.86
N PRO A 172 -22.71 5.00 -28.15
CA PRO A 172 -23.34 3.96 -28.95
C PRO A 172 -22.66 3.73 -30.31
N GLY A 173 -21.95 2.62 -30.44
CA GLY A 173 -21.27 2.20 -31.66
C GLY A 173 -22.27 1.72 -32.72
N LEU A 174 -22.89 2.65 -33.43
CA LEU A 174 -23.71 2.34 -34.61
C LEU A 174 -22.83 2.09 -35.84
N GLY A 175 -22.62 0.81 -36.14
CA GLY A 175 -22.49 0.23 -37.49
C GLY A 175 -21.51 0.88 -38.49
N GLY A 176 -20.40 0.18 -38.78
CA GLY A 176 -19.47 0.56 -39.84
C GLY A 176 -18.56 -0.58 -40.31
N GLY A 177 -19.15 -1.72 -40.69
CA GLY A 177 -18.38 -2.86 -41.21
C GLY A 177 -17.95 -2.68 -42.67
N GLY A 178 -16.97 -3.47 -43.11
CA GLY A 178 -16.71 -3.72 -44.54
C GLY A 178 -15.31 -3.36 -45.04
N ARG A 179 -14.35 -4.28 -44.90
CA ARG A 179 -13.28 -4.42 -45.89
C ARG A 179 -13.79 -5.26 -47.05
N SER A 180 -14.04 -4.67 -48.22
CA SER A 180 -13.85 -5.35 -49.51
C SER A 180 -13.81 -4.36 -50.68
N SER A 181 -13.00 -4.71 -51.68
CA SER A 181 -12.76 -3.93 -52.90
C SER A 181 -13.77 -4.25 -54.01
N TYR A 182 -13.77 -3.39 -55.05
CA TYR A 182 -14.18 -3.59 -56.46
C TYR A 182 -15.46 -2.92 -57.02
N SER A 183 -15.19 -1.99 -57.97
CA SER A 183 -15.65 -2.00 -59.38
C SER A 183 -16.88 -1.18 -59.84
N GLY A 184 -16.59 -0.08 -60.57
CA GLY A 184 -17.35 0.47 -61.72
C GLY A 184 -18.48 1.46 -61.38
N GLY A 185 -18.61 2.65 -61.99
CA GLY A 185 -17.86 3.38 -63.04
C GLY A 185 -18.49 4.79 -63.19
N ILE A 186 -18.33 5.61 -64.24
CA ILE A 186 -17.60 5.58 -65.53
C ILE A 186 -17.27 7.07 -65.89
N TYR A 187 -16.10 7.37 -66.46
CA TYR A 187 -15.79 8.31 -67.57
C TYR A 187 -14.31 8.74 -67.49
N GLY A 188 -13.54 8.70 -68.59
CA GLY A 188 -12.20 9.34 -68.56
C GLY A 188 -11.07 8.95 -69.52
N SER A 189 -11.23 7.94 -70.40
CA SER A 189 -10.36 7.75 -71.60
C SER A 189 -8.84 7.44 -71.40
N PRO A 190 -8.13 6.93 -72.45
CA PRO A 190 -7.14 5.86 -72.22
C PRO A 190 -5.70 6.12 -72.70
N ARG A 191 -4.75 5.29 -72.23
CA ARG A 191 -3.88 4.55 -73.16
C ARG A 191 -3.24 3.28 -72.59
N ALA A 192 -3.01 2.35 -73.52
CA ALA A 192 -2.33 1.05 -73.48
C ALA A 192 -1.19 0.83 -72.44
N GLY A 193 -0.92 -0.41 -72.01
CA GLY A 193 -1.58 -1.67 -72.33
C GLY A 193 -0.72 -2.91 -72.02
N GLN A 194 -1.37 -4.08 -71.97
CA GLN A 194 -0.84 -5.46 -72.07
C GLN A 194 0.29 -5.88 -71.08
N ILE A 195 0.04 -6.74 -70.07
CA ILE A 195 -0.31 -8.19 -70.07
C ILE A 195 0.92 -9.12 -69.90
N ARG A 196 0.99 -9.77 -68.72
CA ARG A 196 1.68 -11.05 -68.38
C ARG A 196 3.23 -11.05 -68.59
N THR A 197 4.03 -12.00 -68.07
CA THR A 197 3.79 -13.34 -67.51
C THR A 197 4.89 -13.74 -66.48
N GLN A 198 4.60 -14.77 -65.68
CA GLN A 198 5.50 -15.68 -64.93
C GLN A 198 7.04 -15.64 -65.13
N GLY A 199 7.78 -15.90 -64.02
CA GLY A 199 8.84 -16.92 -64.01
C GLY A 199 10.31 -16.47 -63.77
N GLY A 200 11.14 -17.39 -63.24
CA GLY A 200 12.59 -17.20 -62.94
C GLY A 200 12.84 -16.71 -61.50
N ARG A 201 13.53 -17.40 -60.57
CA ARG A 201 14.61 -18.42 -60.57
C ARG A 201 16.02 -17.85 -60.87
N TYR A 202 17.01 -18.33 -60.11
CA TYR A 202 18.43 -17.89 -60.03
C TYR A 202 18.64 -16.52 -59.35
N GLY A 203 19.74 -16.22 -58.65
CA GLY A 203 20.90 -17.01 -58.18
C GLY A 203 21.56 -16.20 -57.05
N ASP A 204 22.06 -16.82 -55.97
CA ASP A 204 23.35 -17.53 -55.85
C ASP A 204 24.51 -16.62 -55.39
N ASP A 205 25.33 -17.17 -54.49
CA ASP A 205 26.67 -16.73 -54.03
C ASP A 205 26.97 -15.26 -53.63
N LYS A 206 27.35 -15.06 -52.35
CA LYS A 206 28.79 -14.95 -51.99
C LYS A 206 29.13 -14.99 -50.49
N LYS A 207 30.32 -15.55 -50.22
CA LYS A 207 30.97 -15.72 -48.91
C LYS A 207 31.71 -14.46 -48.41
N GLY A 208 31.86 -14.37 -47.09
CA GLY A 208 32.86 -13.59 -46.36
C GLY A 208 32.41 -13.38 -44.92
N GLY A 209 33.12 -13.74 -43.84
CA GLY A 209 34.52 -14.19 -43.71
C GLY A 209 35.32 -13.15 -42.92
N GLY A 210 35.54 -13.39 -41.62
CA GLY A 210 36.27 -12.46 -40.73
C GLY A 210 36.14 -12.86 -39.27
N ASP A 211 37.26 -12.91 -38.54
CA ASP A 211 37.40 -13.65 -37.27
C ASP A 211 37.95 -12.76 -36.13
N LYS A 212 37.70 -13.19 -34.89
CA LYS A 212 38.44 -12.89 -33.64
C LYS A 212 38.58 -11.46 -33.05
N LYS A 213 38.14 -11.41 -31.78
CA LYS A 213 38.86 -10.95 -30.55
C LYS A 213 39.55 -9.57 -30.52
N GLY A 214 39.13 -8.78 -29.53
CA GLY A 214 39.95 -7.76 -28.86
C GLY A 214 39.36 -7.39 -27.51
N ARG A 215 39.95 -7.86 -26.40
CA ARG A 215 39.60 -7.45 -25.04
C ARG A 215 40.88 -7.37 -24.21
N SER A 216 41.24 -6.15 -23.83
CA SER A 216 42.34 -5.75 -22.94
C SER A 216 41.98 -4.38 -22.40
#